data_AF-A0A349S982-F1
#
_entry.id   AF-A0A349S982-F1
#
_cell.length_a   1.000
_cell.length_b   1.000
_cell.length_c   1.000
_cell.angle_alpha   90.00
_cell.angle_beta   90.00
_cell.angle_gamma   90.00
#
_symmetry.space_group_name_H-M   'P 1'
#
loop_
_entity.id
_entity.type
_entity.pdbx_description
1 polymer ?
#
loop_
_entity_poly.entity_id
_entity_poly.type
_entity_poly.pdbx_seq_one_letter_code
_entity_poly.pdbx_strand_id
1 'polypeptide(L)' 'MNHLTTDTIAALATAPGKSGICVVRVSGPNSSTVAKQILDFDPTPRTAHLSKFKDENGDIIDEGIALFFKGPASFTG' A
#
# COMPACT_ATOMS: atom_id res chain seq x y z
N MET A 1 -16.21 -20.13 10.09
CA MET A 1 -15.34 -19.08 10.66
C MET A 1 -15.07 -18.03 9.60
N ASN A 2 -15.32 -16.76 9.88
CA ASN A 2 -15.14 -15.65 8.93
C ASN A 2 -13.63 -15.40 8.74
N HIS A 3 -13.06 -15.84 7.61
CA HIS A 3 -11.62 -15.78 7.31
C HIS A 3 -11.07 -14.35 7.06
N LEU A 4 -11.93 -13.34 7.00
CA LEU A 4 -11.57 -11.98 6.58
C LEU A 4 -10.65 -11.23 7.56
N THR A 5 -10.53 -11.64 8.82
CA THR A 5 -9.74 -10.90 9.83
C THR A 5 -8.23 -11.19 9.80
N THR A 6 -7.77 -12.20 9.06
CA THR A 6 -6.34 -12.54 8.96
C THR A 6 -5.70 -12.16 7.63
N ASP A 7 -6.50 -11.96 6.60
CA ASP A 7 -5.96 -11.79 5.25
C ASP A 7 -5.48 -10.35 5.03
N THR A 8 -4.47 -10.21 4.17
CA THR A 8 -4.07 -8.91 3.67
C THR A 8 -4.81 -8.65 2.36
N ILE A 9 -5.61 -7.59 2.34
CA ILE A 9 -6.46 -7.22 1.23
C ILE A 9 -5.88 -6.02 0.49
N ALA A 10 -6.12 -5.94 -0.82
CA ALA A 10 -5.79 -4.80 -1.65
C ALA A 10 -7.00 -4.42 -2.51
N ALA A 11 -7.24 -3.11 -2.67
CA ALA A 11 -8.32 -2.62 -3.53
C ALA A 11 -8.04 -1.18 -4.02
N LEU A 12 -8.69 -0.80 -5.12
CA LEU A 12 -8.82 0.60 -5.51
C LEU A 12 -9.62 1.35 -4.43
N ALA A 13 -9.05 2.43 -3.91
CA ALA A 13 -9.68 3.32 -2.94
C ALA A 13 -10.27 4.59 -3.59
N THR A 14 -10.03 4.79 -4.89
CA THR A 14 -10.62 5.86 -5.71
C THR A 14 -11.62 5.29 -6.70
N ALA A 15 -12.60 6.11 -7.13
CA ALA A 15 -13.56 5.72 -8.15
C ALA A 15 -12.87 5.38 -9.50
N PRO A 16 -13.41 4.43 -10.29
CA PRO A 16 -12.86 4.10 -11.60
C PRO A 16 -13.09 5.25 -12.60
N GLY A 17 -12.12 5.48 -13.47
CA GLY A 17 -12.19 6.49 -14.52
C GLY A 17 -10.90 7.27 -14.69
N LYS A 18 -10.90 8.25 -15.60
CA LYS A 18 -9.77 9.16 -15.79
C LYS A 18 -9.70 10.14 -14.61
N SER A 19 -8.56 10.17 -13.93
CA SER A 19 -8.30 11.03 -12.77
C SER A 19 -6.83 11.46 -12.78
N GLY A 20 -6.52 12.59 -12.16
CA GLY A 20 -5.13 13.01 -11.96
C GLY A 20 -4.38 12.10 -10.97
N ILE A 21 -5.10 11.38 -10.10
CA ILE A 21 -4.54 10.46 -9.10
C ILE A 21 -5.45 9.24 -8.95
N CYS A 22 -4.85 8.06 -8.77
CA CYS A 22 -5.50 6.84 -8.33
C CYS A 22 -4.85 6.34 -7.03
N VAL A 23 -5.65 5.81 -6.10
CA VAL A 23 -5.13 5.22 -4.85
C VAL A 23 -5.46 3.74 -4.81
N VAL A 24 -4.43 2.91 -4.63
CA VAL A 24 -4.57 1.51 -4.22
C VAL A 24 -4.28 1.44 -2.73
N ARG A 25 -5.18 0.83 -1.94
CA ARG A 25 -4.99 0.62 -0.51
C ARG A 25 -4.76 -0.84 -0.22
N VAL A 26 -3.71 -1.13 0.54
CA VAL A 26 -3.42 -2.45 1.10
C VAL A 26 -3.64 -2.40 2.62
N SER A 27 -4.31 -3.39 3.19
CA SER A 27 -4.54 -3.49 4.64
C SER A 27 -4.48 -4.94 5.11
N GLY A 28 -3.90 -5.16 6.29
CA GLY A 28 -3.80 -6.45 6.94
C GLY A 28 -2.39 -6.78 7.45
N PRO A 29 -2.19 -7.97 8.03
CA PRO A 29 -0.96 -8.35 8.73
C PRO A 29 0.32 -8.28 7.88
N ASN A 30 0.22 -8.49 6.56
CA ASN A 30 1.36 -8.47 5.64
C ASN A 30 1.53 -7.13 4.91
N SER A 31 0.76 -6.10 5.25
CA SER A 31 0.83 -4.80 4.58
C SER A 31 2.21 -4.14 4.66
N SER A 32 2.96 -4.33 5.75
CA SER A 32 4.34 -3.84 5.86
C SER A 32 5.29 -4.58 4.92
N THR A 33 5.10 -5.89 4.76
CA THR A 33 5.91 -6.72 3.83
C THR A 33 5.65 -6.30 2.40
N VAL A 34 4.38 -6.15 2.02
CA VAL A 34 3.97 -5.66 0.69
C VAL A 34 4.55 -4.28 0.42
N ALA A 35 4.47 -3.35 1.38
CA ALA A 35 5.04 -2.02 1.25
C ALA A 35 6.55 -2.08 1.02
N LYS A 36 7.28 -2.89 1.79
CA LYS A 36 8.74 -3.04 1.64
C LYS A 36 9.14 -3.62 0.27
N GLN A 37 8.40 -4.62 -0.21
CA GLN A 37 8.67 -5.24 -1.51
C GLN A 37 8.42 -4.27 -2.67
N ILE A 38 7.31 -3.52 -2.63
CA ILE A 38 6.96 -2.57 -3.70
C ILE A 38 7.86 -1.32 -3.68
N LEU A 39 8.25 -0.85 -2.49
CA LEU A 39 8.97 0.41 -2.33
C LEU A 39 10.49 0.25 -2.29
N ASP A 40 11.00 -0.96 -2.00
CA ASP A 40 12.43 -1.25 -1.82
C ASP A 40 13.07 -0.51 -0.62
N PHE A 41 12.26 -0.14 0.38
CA PHE A 41 12.69 0.38 1.69
C PHE A 41 11.59 0.19 2.74
N ASP A 42 11.92 0.40 4.02
CA ASP A 42 10.95 0.42 5.11
C ASP A 42 10.35 1.84 5.28
N PRO A 43 9.07 2.07 4.92
CA PRO A 43 8.49 3.40 4.97
C PRO A 43 8.23 3.88 6.40
N THR A 44 8.65 5.12 6.71
CA THR A 44 8.31 5.78 7.97
C THR A 44 6.79 5.96 8.07
N PRO A 45 6.13 5.47 9.15
CA PRO A 45 4.70 5.62 9.32
C PRO A 45 4.27 7.09 9.30
N ARG A 46 3.17 7.38 8.60
CA ARG A 46 2.56 8.72 8.47
C ARG A 46 3.47 9.78 7.84
N THR A 47 4.49 9.35 7.11
CA THR A 47 5.31 10.22 6.25
C THR A 47 5.01 9.90 4.80
N ALA A 48 4.76 10.92 4.00
CA ALA A 48 4.61 10.78 2.55
C ALA A 48 5.98 10.63 1.91
N HIS A 49 6.16 9.56 1.14
CA HIS A 49 7.39 9.30 0.39
C HIS A 49 7.08 9.37 -1.10
N LEU A 50 7.78 10.21 -1.86
CA LEU A 50 7.82 10.10 -3.31
C LEU A 50 8.73 8.92 -3.67
N SER A 51 8.17 7.92 -4.36
CA SER A 51 8.87 6.66 -4.61
C SER A 51 8.41 6.00 -5.90
N LYS A 52 9.29 5.16 -6.46
CA LYS A 52 9.00 4.27 -7.56
C LYS A 52 8.44 2.96 -7.01
N PHE A 53 7.33 2.51 -7.55
CA PHE A 53 6.71 1.24 -7.23
C PHE A 53 7.28 0.17 -8.14
N LYS A 54 7.82 -0.89 -7.58
CA LYS A 54 8.46 -1.98 -8.31
C LYS A 54 7.62 -3.25 -8.30
N ASP A 55 7.77 -4.04 -9.36
CA ASP A 55 7.25 -5.40 -9.42
C ASP A 55 8.20 -6.40 -8.75
N GLU A 56 7.84 -7.69 -8.82
CA GLU A 56 8.63 -8.78 -8.24
C GLU A 56 10.00 -9.01 -8.90
N ASN A 57 10.21 -8.51 -10.12
CA ASN A 57 11.49 -8.57 -10.84
C ASN A 57 12.36 -7.34 -10.57
N GLY A 58 11.81 -6.32 -9.89
CA GLY A 58 12.45 -5.05 -9.61
C GLY A 58 12.23 -4.00 -10.70
N ASP A 59 11.39 -4.28 -11.70
CA ASP A 59 11.03 -3.34 -12.74
C ASP A 59 10.06 -2.28 -12.21
N ILE A 60 10.20 -1.04 -12.68
CA ILE A 60 9.35 0.07 -12.24
C ILE A 60 7.98 -0.04 -12.90
N ILE A 61 6.93 -0.14 -12.09
CA ILE A 61 5.53 -0.12 -12.51
C ILE A 61 5.07 1.34 -12.69
N ASP A 62 5.34 2.19 -11.70
CA ASP A 62 4.92 3.59 -11.67
C ASP A 62 5.74 4.41 -10.65
N GLU A 63 5.54 5.73 -10.61
CA GLU A 63 6.07 6.64 -9.58
C GLU A 63 4.94 7.42 -8.91
N GLY A 64 4.95 7.47 -7.58
CA GLY A 64 3.88 8.13 -6.84
C GLY A 64 4.20 8.35 -5.38
N ILE A 65 3.16 8.67 -4.62
CA ILE A 65 3.26 8.89 -3.17
C ILE A 65 2.87 7.61 -2.42
N ALA A 66 3.80 7.11 -1.61
CA ALA A 66 3.54 6.06 -0.64
C ALA A 66 3.27 6.65 0.75
N LEU A 67 2.22 6.16 1.41
CA LEU A 67 1.88 6.54 2.78
C LEU A 67 1.56 5.28 3.59
N PHE A 68 2.42 4.97 4.55
CA PHE A 68 2.27 3.80 5.39
C PHE A 68 1.60 4.15 6.73
N PHE A 69 0.63 3.35 7.14
CA PHE A 69 -0.04 3.48 8.44
C PHE A 69 0.22 2.22 9.27
N LYS A 70 0.96 2.38 10.37
CA LYS A 70 1.17 1.29 11.33
C LYS A 70 0.00 1.20 12.30
N GLY A 71 -0.55 0.00 12.50
CA GLY A 71 -1.58 -0.25 13.50
C GLY A 71 -1.09 0.01 14.94
N PRO A 72 -1.97 0.39 15.88
CA PRO A 72 -3.43 0.53 15.74
C PRO A 72 -3.89 1.87 15.14
N ALA A 73 -2.95 2.74 14.75
CA ALA A 73 -3.24 4.08 14.27
C ALA A 73 -3.51 4.09 12.75
N SER A 74 -4.42 3.25 12.28
CA SER A 74 -4.87 3.17 10.89
C SER A 74 -6.41 3.13 10.79
N PHE A 75 -6.96 3.18 9.57
CA PHE A 75 -8.41 3.12 9.36
C PHE A 75 -9.02 1.77 9.80
N THR A 76 -8.26 0.68 9.68
CA THR A 76 -8.73 -0.69 9.99
C THR A 76 -8.20 -1.22 11.32
N GLY A 77 -7.51 -0.39 12.11
CA GLY A 77 -6.77 -0.83 13.30
C GLY A 77 -5.31 -1.08 12.97
#